data_AF-A0A4Y2PF21-F1
#
_entry.id   AF-A0A4Y2PF21-F1
#
_cell.length_a   1.000
_cell.length_b   1.000
_cell.length_c   1.000
_cell.angle_alpha   90.00
_cell.angle_beta   90.00
_cell.angle_gamma   90.00
#
_symmetry.space_group_name_H-M   'P 1'
#
loop_
_entity.id
_entity.type
_entity.pdbx_description
1 polymer ?
#
loop_
_entity_poly.entity_id
_entity_poly.type
_entity_poly.pdbx_seq_one_letter_code
_entity_poly.pdbx_strand_id
1 'polypeptide(L)'
;MSTISVDSSQYGLGAVLLQEDHPIAYASSSLTETQQRYSQIEKELSDIVIGCKKFHYYVYGTKFVIETDHKNLIDLLPKPMDKLSPRLQRMVLELFKYNLQLRHVSGKSLYVADALSRNPLKCHEDTSFLEAGAAVVHTVSTASDEKT
;
A
#
# COMPACT_ATOMS: atom_id res chain seq x y z
N MET A 1 -9.16 -13.14 -10.25
CA MET A 1 -9.18 -12.70 -8.82
C MET A 1 -8.19 -11.54 -8.68
N SER A 2 -8.55 -10.49 -7.94
CA SER A 2 -7.66 -9.33 -7.74
C SER A 2 -6.80 -9.52 -6.49
N THR A 3 -5.54 -9.15 -6.60
CA THR A 3 -4.55 -9.23 -5.53
C THR A 3 -3.81 -7.90 -5.44
N ILE A 4 -3.67 -7.34 -4.25
CA ILE A 4 -2.79 -6.19 -4.02
C ILE A 4 -1.58 -6.68 -3.24
N SER A 5 -0.41 -6.56 -3.82
CA SER A 5 0.85 -6.85 -3.13
C SER A 5 1.43 -5.55 -2.61
N VAL A 6 1.67 -5.47 -1.30
CA VAL A 6 2.18 -4.27 -0.62
C VAL A 6 3.49 -4.57 0.08
N ASP A 7 4.39 -3.59 0.08
CA ASP A 7 5.64 -3.60 0.81
C ASP A 7 6.01 -2.19 1.28
N SER A 8 6.73 -2.09 2.40
CA SER A 8 7.32 -0.83 2.85
C SER A 8 8.79 -0.93 3.18
N SER A 9 9.45 0.18 2.88
CA SER A 9 10.80 0.45 3.33
C SER A 9 10.78 1.49 4.46
N GLN A 10 11.97 1.85 4.92
CA GLN A 10 12.14 2.92 5.91
C GLN A 10 11.60 4.28 5.42
N TYR A 11 11.57 4.52 4.11
CA TYR A 11 11.34 5.84 3.50
C TYR A 11 10.12 5.90 2.59
N GLY A 12 9.61 4.74 2.15
CA GLY A 12 8.57 4.69 1.14
C GLY A 12 7.74 3.44 1.20
N LEU A 13 6.64 3.50 0.46
CA LEU A 13 5.66 2.45 0.29
C LEU A 13 5.60 2.08 -1.18
N GLY A 14 5.51 0.79 -1.45
CA GLY A 14 5.24 0.24 -2.77
C GLY A 14 3.98 -0.63 -2.75
N ALA A 15 3.15 -0.49 -3.77
CA ALA A 15 2.01 -1.36 -3.96
C ALA A 15 1.79 -1.66 -5.44
N VAL A 16 1.36 -2.88 -5.74
CA VAL A 16 0.98 -3.31 -7.09
C VAL A 16 -0.35 -4.03 -7.01
N LEU A 17 -1.25 -3.69 -7.94
CA LEU A 17 -2.50 -4.38 -8.16
C LEU A 17 -2.31 -5.39 -9.28
N LEU A 18 -2.55 -6.67 -8.98
CA LEU A 18 -2.54 -7.77 -9.92
C LEU A 18 -3.96 -8.28 -10.17
N GLN A 19 -4.22 -8.67 -11.40
CA GLN A 19 -5.40 -9.41 -11.80
C GLN A 19 -4.93 -10.66 -12.55
N GLU A 20 -5.30 -11.84 -12.04
CA GLU A 20 -4.85 -13.12 -12.61
C GLU A 20 -3.32 -13.20 -12.72
N ASP A 21 -2.61 -12.77 -11.67
CA ASP A 21 -1.14 -12.70 -11.58
C ASP A 21 -0.45 -11.74 -12.55
N HIS A 22 -1.22 -10.94 -13.30
CA HIS A 22 -0.70 -9.89 -14.18
C HIS A 22 -0.86 -8.52 -13.52
N PRO A 23 0.21 -7.71 -13.44
CA PRO A 23 0.12 -6.37 -12.85
C PRO A 23 -0.65 -5.43 -13.78
N ILE A 24 -1.68 -4.77 -13.23
CA ILE A 24 -2.56 -3.84 -13.96
C ILE A 24 -2.41 -2.39 -13.48
N ALA A 25 -1.91 -2.18 -12.27
CA ALA A 25 -1.62 -0.84 -11.74
C ALA A 25 -0.52 -0.88 -10.70
N TYR A 26 0.24 0.21 -10.58
CA TYR A 26 1.35 0.37 -9.64
C TYR A 26 1.19 1.65 -8.83
N ALA A 27 1.72 1.64 -7.63
CA ALA A 27 1.75 2.79 -6.75
C ALA A 27 3.06 2.82 -5.95
N SER A 28 3.63 4.02 -5.84
CA SER A 28 4.76 4.31 -4.97
C SER A 28 4.49 5.64 -4.28
N SER A 29 4.82 5.73 -2.99
CA SER A 29 4.64 6.96 -2.21
C SER A 29 5.75 7.09 -1.17
N SER A 30 6.24 8.32 -0.97
CA SER A 30 7.18 8.63 0.11
C SER A 30 6.45 8.73 1.44
N LEU A 31 7.03 8.15 2.50
CA LEU A 31 6.53 8.32 3.85
C LEU A 31 6.90 9.71 4.37
N THR A 32 5.95 10.42 4.95
CA THR A 32 6.21 11.67 5.68
C THR A 32 7.12 11.43 6.88
N GLU A 33 7.81 12.46 7.37
CA GLU A 33 8.65 12.34 8.59
C GLU A 33 7.88 11.76 9.79
N THR A 34 6.59 12.05 9.87
CA THR A 34 5.71 11.50 10.90
C THR A 34 5.47 10.00 10.70
N GLN A 35 5.18 9.55 9.48
CA GLN A 35 5.00 8.13 9.17
C GLN A 35 6.30 7.33 9.30
N GLN A 36 7.45 7.93 8.98
CA GLN A 36 8.75 7.30 9.19
C GLN A 36 9.03 6.98 10.67
N ARG A 37 8.42 7.72 11.60
CA ARG A 37 8.51 7.51 13.06
C ARG A 37 7.49 6.52 13.61
N TYR A 38 6.61 5.96 12.78
CA TYR A 38 5.66 4.94 13.22
C TYR A 38 6.37 3.66 13.66
N SER A 39 5.76 2.94 14.58
CA SER A 39 6.21 1.58 14.90
C SER A 39 6.10 0.68 13.67
N GLN A 40 6.87 -0.41 13.64
CA GLN A 40 6.88 -1.31 12.49
C GLN A 40 5.46 -1.79 12.12
N ILE A 41 4.68 -2.27 13.10
CA ILE A 41 3.29 -2.72 12.89
C ILE A 41 2.39 -1.61 12.34
N GLU A 42 2.58 -0.36 12.79
CA GLU A 42 1.82 0.78 12.26
C GLU A 42 2.21 1.11 10.82
N LYS A 43 3.49 0.95 10.43
CA LYS A 43 3.90 1.12 9.03
C LYS A 43 3.27 0.06 8.14
N GLU A 44 3.43 -1.20 8.52
CA GLU A 44 2.87 -2.35 7.80
C GLU A 44 1.35 -2.20 7.55
N LEU A 45 0.59 -1.84 8.59
CA LEU A 45 -0.84 -1.61 8.44
C LEU A 45 -1.15 -0.37 7.59
N SER A 46 -0.31 0.67 7.68
CA SER A 46 -0.45 1.89 6.89
C SER A 46 -0.31 1.58 5.41
N ASP A 47 0.56 0.64 5.06
CA ASP A 47 0.79 0.32 3.67
C ASP A 47 -0.40 -0.35 3.02
N ILE A 48 -1.04 -1.24 3.77
CA ILE A 48 -2.31 -1.86 3.38
C ILE A 48 -3.39 -0.79 3.18
N VAL A 49 -3.54 0.14 4.13
CA VAL A 49 -4.55 1.20 4.04
C VAL A 49 -4.32 2.08 2.83
N ILE A 50 -3.07 2.52 2.61
CA ILE A 50 -2.72 3.38 1.47
C ILE A 50 -2.90 2.63 0.15
N GLY A 51 -2.47 1.36 0.06
CA GLY A 51 -2.67 0.52 -1.12
C GLY A 51 -4.15 0.34 -1.45
N CYS A 52 -4.99 0.04 -0.46
CA CYS A 52 -6.44 -0.08 -0.64
C CYS A 52 -7.08 1.24 -1.09
N LYS A 53 -6.68 2.37 -0.49
CA LYS A 53 -7.16 3.69 -0.89
C LYS A 53 -6.77 4.01 -2.33
N LYS A 54 -5.53 3.71 -2.70
CA LYS A 54 -5.01 3.99 -4.04
C LYS A 54 -5.73 3.20 -5.12
N PHE A 55 -6.07 1.94 -4.83
CA PHE A 55 -6.79 1.07 -5.73
C PHE A 55 -8.29 0.99 -5.44
N HIS A 56 -8.85 1.97 -4.71
CA HIS A 56 -10.23 1.95 -4.23
C HIS A 56 -11.24 1.62 -5.33
N TYR A 57 -11.15 2.28 -6.48
CA TYR A 57 -12.08 2.06 -7.60
C TYR A 57 -11.98 0.66 -8.23
N TYR A 58 -10.88 -0.07 -8.02
CA TYR A 58 -10.71 -1.44 -8.51
C TYR A 58 -11.21 -2.49 -7.54
N VAL A 59 -11.07 -2.25 -6.23
CA VAL A 59 -11.29 -3.27 -5.19
C VAL A 59 -12.53 -3.05 -4.34
N TYR A 60 -13.13 -1.85 -4.38
CA TYR A 60 -14.34 -1.56 -3.63
C TYR A 60 -15.51 -2.42 -4.12
N GLY A 61 -16.24 -3.04 -3.19
CA GLY A 61 -17.36 -3.93 -3.49
C GLY A 61 -16.99 -5.32 -4.02
N THR A 62 -15.71 -5.63 -4.21
CA THR A 62 -15.24 -6.94 -4.68
C THR A 62 -14.44 -7.67 -3.60
N LYS A 63 -14.27 -8.99 -3.77
CA LYS A 63 -13.38 -9.81 -2.93
C LYS A 63 -11.98 -9.80 -3.52
N PHE A 64 -10.98 -9.47 -2.71
CA PHE A 64 -9.60 -9.42 -3.15
C PHE A 64 -8.64 -9.88 -2.05
N VAL A 65 -7.41 -10.21 -2.43
CA VAL A 65 -6.35 -10.61 -1.51
C VAL A 65 -5.35 -9.49 -1.34
N ILE A 66 -4.83 -9.33 -0.13
CA ILE A 66 -3.70 -8.48 0.16
C ILE A 66 -2.52 -9.37 0.51
N GLU A 67 -1.43 -9.21 -0.23
CA GLU A 67 -0.17 -9.88 0.03
C GLU A 67 0.79 -8.96 0.75
N THR A 68 1.37 -9.48 1.83
CA THR A 68 2.38 -8.79 2.65
C THR A 68 3.38 -9.82 3.16
N ASP A 69 4.62 -9.41 3.39
CA ASP A 69 5.66 -10.20 4.05
C ASP A 69 5.60 -10.12 5.58
N HIS A 70 4.61 -9.41 6.12
CA HIS A 70 4.48 -9.18 7.54
C HIS A 70 3.45 -10.11 8.19
N LYS A 71 3.93 -11.23 8.73
CA LYS A 71 3.08 -12.26 9.35
C LYS A 71 2.26 -11.75 10.54
N ASN A 72 2.79 -10.76 11.27
CA ASN A 72 2.15 -10.20 12.46
C ASN A 72 0.80 -9.52 12.18
N LEU A 73 0.57 -9.05 10.95
CA LEU A 73 -0.68 -8.41 10.56
C LEU A 73 -1.85 -9.37 10.42
N ILE A 74 -1.59 -10.64 10.08
CA ILE A 74 -2.62 -11.67 10.00
C ILE A 74 -3.32 -11.81 11.35
N ASP A 75 -2.53 -11.77 12.43
CA ASP A 75 -3.04 -11.87 13.79
C ASP A 75 -3.55 -10.52 14.34
N LEU A 76 -3.32 -9.41 13.63
CA LEU A 76 -3.72 -8.07 14.07
C LEU A 76 -5.19 -7.76 13.76
N LEU A 77 -5.65 -8.01 12.53
CA LEU A 77 -7.03 -7.69 12.12
C LEU A 77 -8.13 -8.37 12.97
N PRO A 78 -8.00 -9.64 13.40
CA PRO A 78 -9.03 -10.27 14.24
C PRO A 78 -8.96 -9.86 15.71
N LYS A 79 -7.94 -9.08 16.15
CA LYS A 79 -7.86 -8.64 17.54
C LYS A 79 -9.02 -7.70 17.89
N PRO A 80 -9.52 -7.77 19.12
CA PRO A 80 -10.57 -6.88 19.56
C PRO A 80 -10.03 -5.44 19.63
N MET A 81 -10.87 -4.48 19.21
CA MET A 81 -10.46 -3.08 18.97
C MET A 81 -9.93 -2.38 20.22
N ASP A 82 -10.45 -2.71 21.39
CA ASP A 82 -10.04 -2.20 22.70
C ASP A 82 -8.57 -2.49 23.03
N LYS A 83 -7.97 -3.52 22.41
CA LYS A 83 -6.57 -3.89 22.60
C LYS A 83 -5.61 -3.25 21.60
N LEU A 84 -6.11 -2.52 20.62
CA LEU A 84 -5.30 -1.81 19.63
C LEU A 84 -5.04 -0.37 20.08
N SER A 85 -3.90 0.20 19.66
CA SER A 85 -3.66 1.63 19.86
C SER A 85 -4.70 2.46 19.08
N PRO A 86 -5.04 3.68 19.51
CA PRO A 86 -6.02 4.51 18.82
C PRO A 86 -5.70 4.75 17.33
N ARG A 87 -4.42 4.75 16.96
CA ARG A 87 -3.98 4.87 15.56
C ARG A 87 -4.30 3.61 14.77
N LEU A 88 -3.93 2.44 15.29
CA LEU A 88 -4.24 1.15 14.66
C LEU A 88 -5.75 0.95 14.52
N GLN A 89 -6.54 1.31 15.54
CA GLN A 89 -8.01 1.25 15.48
C GLN A 89 -8.56 2.03 14.28
N ARG A 90 -8.12 3.28 14.08
CA ARG A 90 -8.55 4.12 12.94
C ARG A 90 -8.22 3.47 11.59
N MET A 91 -7.05 2.85 11.49
CA MET A 91 -6.59 2.20 10.27
C MET A 91 -7.37 0.91 9.98
N VAL A 92 -7.64 0.09 11.01
CA VAL A 92 -8.49 -1.10 10.86
C VAL A 92 -9.92 -0.73 10.49
N LEU A 93 -10.48 0.31 11.12
CA LEU A 93 -11.80 0.83 10.76
C LEU A 93 -11.87 1.27 9.30
N GLU A 94 -10.81 1.89 8.79
CA GLU A 94 -10.70 2.29 7.39
C GLU A 94 -10.66 1.08 6.43
N LEU A 95 -10.19 -0.08 6.90
CA LEU A 95 -10.17 -1.32 6.13
C LEU A 95 -11.52 -2.06 6.13
N PHE A 96 -12.40 -1.84 7.12
CA PHE A 96 -13.68 -2.55 7.22
C PHE A 96 -14.64 -2.32 6.06
N LYS A 97 -14.46 -1.26 5.26
CA LYS A 97 -15.25 -1.04 4.04
C LYS A 97 -14.85 -1.96 2.88
N TYR A 98 -13.75 -2.69 2.99
CA TYR A 98 -13.23 -3.57 1.96
C TYR A 98 -13.42 -5.05 2.32
N ASN A 99 -13.76 -5.88 1.34
CA ASN A 99 -13.83 -7.33 1.50
C ASN A 99 -12.48 -7.98 1.17
N LEU A 100 -11.50 -7.70 2.02
CA LEU A 100 -10.12 -8.12 1.85
C LEU A 100 -9.81 -9.42 2.61
N GLN A 101 -8.88 -10.21 2.08
CA GLN A 101 -8.25 -11.33 2.77
C GLN A 101 -6.75 -11.11 2.85
N LEU A 102 -6.17 -11.21 4.04
CA LEU A 102 -4.72 -11.12 4.21
C LEU A 102 -4.05 -12.46 3.91
N ARG A 103 -2.98 -12.42 3.11
CA ARG A 103 -2.12 -13.54 2.80
C ARG A 103 -0.67 -13.13 3.04
N HIS A 104 0.01 -13.87 3.90
CA HIS A 104 1.45 -13.69 4.08
C HIS A 104 2.19 -14.40 2.95
N VAL A 105 3.13 -13.69 2.31
CA VAL A 105 4.01 -14.23 1.27
C VAL A 105 5.44 -13.85 1.59
N SER A 106 6.43 -14.64 1.17
CA SER A 106 7.84 -14.29 1.40
C SER A 106 8.19 -12.97 0.71
N GLY A 107 8.89 -12.05 1.39
CA GLY A 107 9.31 -10.77 0.79
C GLY A 107 10.05 -10.92 -0.55
N LYS A 108 10.71 -12.05 -0.80
CA LYS A 108 11.36 -12.36 -2.09
C LYS A 108 10.39 -12.42 -3.28
N SER A 109 9.12 -12.75 -3.05
CA SER A 109 8.10 -12.74 -4.12
C SER A 109 7.44 -11.37 -4.30
N LEU A 110 7.64 -10.42 -3.38
CA LEU A 110 7.11 -9.06 -3.45
C LEU A 110 8.06 -8.10 -4.16
N TYR A 111 8.91 -8.59 -5.05
CA TYR A 111 10.00 -7.83 -5.68
C TYR A 111 9.54 -6.53 -6.36
N VAL A 112 8.33 -6.50 -6.94
CA VAL A 112 7.76 -5.30 -7.56
C VAL A 112 7.45 -4.25 -6.49
N ALA A 113 6.75 -4.64 -5.43
CA ALA A 113 6.39 -3.73 -4.34
C ALA A 113 7.64 -3.25 -3.60
N ASP A 114 8.61 -4.14 -3.36
CA ASP A 114 9.90 -3.82 -2.74
C ASP A 114 10.74 -2.83 -3.57
N ALA A 115 10.79 -3.01 -4.89
CA ALA A 115 11.46 -2.04 -5.76
C ALA A 115 10.78 -0.65 -5.71
N LEU A 116 9.44 -0.61 -5.67
CA LEU A 116 8.66 0.62 -5.58
C LEU A 116 8.77 1.31 -4.22
N SER A 117 8.96 0.54 -3.14
CA SER A 117 9.05 1.05 -1.77
C SER A 117 10.44 1.62 -1.45
N ARG A 118 11.50 1.10 -2.07
CA ARG A 118 12.91 1.49 -1.81
C ARG A 118 13.37 2.75 -2.53
N ASN A 119 12.74 3.11 -3.64
CA ASN A 119 13.17 4.25 -4.45
C ASN A 119 12.03 5.27 -4.71
N PRO A 120 11.34 5.76 -3.66
CA PRO A 120 10.25 6.70 -3.84
C PRO A 120 10.81 8.07 -4.26
N LEU A 121 10.05 8.80 -5.09
CA LEU A 121 10.39 10.17 -5.44
C LEU A 121 10.29 11.05 -4.18
N LYS A 122 11.25 11.96 -4.00
CA LYS A 122 11.23 12.93 -2.89
C LYS A 122 9.91 13.71 -2.94
N CYS A 123 9.22 13.81 -1.81
CA CYS A 123 7.96 14.55 -1.69
C CYS A 123 8.09 15.96 -2.29
N HIS A 124 7.42 16.21 -3.41
CA HIS A 124 6.63 17.43 -3.49
C HIS A 124 5.38 17.16 -2.65
N GLU A 125 4.97 18.11 -1.81
CA GLU A 125 3.80 18.02 -0.94
C GLU A 125 2.49 18.02 -1.74
N ASP A 126 2.29 17.05 -2.62
CA ASP A 126 1.00 16.85 -3.27
C ASP A 126 0.10 16.11 -2.28
N THR A 127 -0.47 16.85 -1.34
CA THR A 127 -1.48 16.37 -0.39
C THR A 127 -2.82 16.00 -1.06
N SER A 128 -2.93 16.18 -2.37
CA SER A 128 -4.08 15.81 -3.21
C SER A 128 -4.39 14.30 -3.19
N PHE A 129 -3.48 13.46 -2.70
CA PHE A 129 -3.69 12.01 -2.54
C PHE A 129 -4.64 11.64 -1.38
N LEU A 130 -4.83 12.52 -0.40
CA LEU A 130 -5.64 12.25 0.80
C LEU A 130 -7.10 12.68 0.64
N GLU A 131 -7.42 13.50 -0.36
CA GLU A 131 -8.79 13.85 -0.68
C GLU A 131 -9.41 12.81 -1.62
N ALA A 132 -10.42 12.13 -1.11
CA ALA A 132 -11.21 11.16 -1.86
C ALA A 132 -11.83 11.82 -3.11
N GLY A 133 -11.25 11.56 -4.29
CA GLY A 133 -11.84 11.94 -5.57
C GLY A 133 -10.89 12.50 -6.62
N ALA A 134 -9.63 12.79 -6.31
CA ALA A 134 -8.69 13.23 -7.34
C ALA A 134 -8.17 12.03 -8.14
N ALA A 135 -8.54 11.95 -9.43
CA ALA A 135 -7.93 11.02 -10.38
C ALA A 135 -6.44 11.39 -10.54
N VAL A 136 -5.57 10.64 -9.88
CA VAL A 136 -4.11 10.81 -10.00
C VAL A 136 -3.67 10.21 -11.33
N VAL A 137 -3.35 11.06 -12.29
CA VAL A 137 -2.61 10.66 -13.50
C VAL A 137 -1.18 10.31 -13.09
N HIS A 138 -0.81 9.04 -13.20
CA HIS A 138 0.58 8.62 -13.05
C HIS A 138 1.35 9.00 -14.31
N THR A 139 2.10 10.10 -14.26
CA THR A 139 2.96 10.52 -15.37
C THR A 139 4.18 9.60 -15.44
N VAL A 140 4.30 8.81 -16.52
CA VAL A 140 5.54 8.11 -16.86
C VAL A 140 6.38 9.07 -17.70
N SER A 141 7.43 9.61 -17.12
CA SER A 141 8.45 10.34 -17.88
C SER A 141 9.28 9.31 -18.64
N THR A 142 9.03 9.13 -19.92
CA THR A 142 9.95 8.41 -20.80
C THR A 142 11.20 9.26 -20.96
N ALA A 143 12.34 8.79 -20.47
CA ALA A 143 13.62 9.38 -20.82
C ALA A 143 13.80 9.25 -22.33
N SER A 144 13.79 10.37 -23.04
CA SER A 144 14.21 10.41 -24.43
C SER A 144 15.67 9.99 -24.49
N ASP A 145 15.96 8.90 -25.18
CA ASP A 145 17.32 8.52 -25.56
C ASP A 145 17.90 9.65 -26.43
N GLU A 146 18.65 10.57 -25.83
CA GLU A 146 19.62 11.38 -26.57
C GLU A 146 20.82 10.49 -26.92
N LYS A 147 20.67 9.77 -28.03
CA LYS A 147 21.79 9.34 -28.85
C LYS A 147 22.16 10.52 -29.76
N THR A 148 23.26 11.20 -29.48
CA THR A 148 24.47 11.37 -30.34
C THR A 148 25.38 12.42 -29.71
#